data_AF-Q9D646-F1
#
_entry.id   AF-Q9D646-F1
#
_cell.length_a   1.000
_cell.length_b   1.000
_cell.length_c   1.000
_cell.angle_alpha   90.00
_cell.angle_beta   90.00
_cell.angle_gamma   90.00
#
_symmetry.space_group_name_H-M   'P 1'
#
loop_
_entity.id
_entity.type
_entity.pdbx_description
1 polymer ?
#
loop_
_entity_poly.entity_id
_entity_poly.type
_entity_poly.pdbx_seq_one_letter_code
_entity_poly.pdbx_strand_id
1 'polypeptide(L)'
;MSCESCLPALSCRTSCSSRPCVPPSCHGCTLPGACNIPANVGNCNWFCEGSFNGNEKETMQFLNDRLASYMEKVRQLERENAELECRIQERNQQQDPLVCPAYQAYFRTIEELQQKILCAKSENARLVVQIDNAKLASDDFRTKYQTELSMRQLVEADINSLRRILDELTLCKSDLEAQVESLREELLCLKKNHEEEVNTLRCQLGDRLNVEVDAAPTVDLNRVLNETRCQYEALVETNRREVEEWFTTQSEELNKQVVSSSEQLQSCQAEIIELRRTVNALEIELQAQHCMRNSLENTLTESEARYSSQLSQVQCLITNVESQLGEIRADLERQNQEYQVLLDVRARLECEINTYRSLLESEDCNLPCNPCATTNASGSCCGPCGSSKRCC
;
A
#
# COMPACT_ATOMS: atom_id res chain seq x y z
N MET A 1 -23.07 -22.87 7.62
CA MET A 1 -22.46 -22.44 8.89
C MET A 1 -21.76 -21.13 8.61
N SER A 2 -22.30 -20.05 9.17
CA SER A 2 -21.87 -18.67 8.96
C SER A 2 -20.66 -18.36 9.83
N CYS A 3 -19.51 -18.04 9.24
CA CYS A 3 -18.35 -17.51 9.96
C CYS A 3 -17.94 -16.18 9.30
N GLU A 4 -18.73 -15.13 9.55
CA GLU A 4 -18.31 -13.75 9.35
C GLU A 4 -17.51 -13.31 10.57
N SER A 5 -16.20 -13.51 10.56
CA SER A 5 -15.29 -12.96 11.55
C SER A 5 -14.81 -11.59 11.09
N CYS A 6 -15.59 -10.55 11.37
CA CYS A 6 -15.18 -9.16 11.26
C CYS A 6 -14.19 -8.84 12.39
N LEU A 7 -12.89 -8.81 12.09
CA LEU A 7 -11.87 -8.27 13.00
C LEU A 7 -11.77 -6.74 12.81
N PRO A 8 -11.79 -5.93 13.89
CA PRO A 8 -11.73 -4.48 13.78
C PRO A 8 -10.29 -4.02 13.50
N ALA A 9 -10.12 -3.22 12.46
CA ALA A 9 -8.88 -2.53 12.16
C ALA A 9 -8.60 -1.44 13.22
N LEU A 10 -7.80 -1.80 14.23
CA LEU A 10 -7.21 -0.86 15.18
C LEU A 10 -6.11 -0.05 14.48
N SER A 11 -6.50 1.06 13.85
CA SER A 11 -5.57 2.07 13.33
C SER A 11 -5.09 2.98 14.46
N CYS A 12 -4.05 2.55 15.17
CA CYS A 12 -3.32 3.39 16.13
C CYS A 12 -2.32 4.27 15.37
N ARG A 13 -2.74 5.46 14.94
CA ARG A 13 -1.82 6.51 14.46
C ARG A 13 -1.37 7.37 15.64
N THR A 14 -0.27 6.98 16.28
CA THR A 14 0.45 7.79 17.27
C THR A 14 1.17 8.95 16.57
N SER A 15 0.69 10.16 16.85
CA SER A 15 1.35 11.44 16.58
C SER A 15 2.53 11.60 17.55
N CYS A 16 3.76 11.68 17.02
CA CYS A 16 4.94 12.04 17.80
C CYS A 16 5.64 13.20 17.08
N SER A 17 5.18 14.43 17.36
CA SER A 17 5.90 15.66 16.97
C SER A 17 6.99 15.96 17.98
N SER A 18 8.23 15.74 17.56
CA SER A 18 9.46 16.11 18.25
C SER A 18 9.69 17.63 18.19
N ARG A 19 9.37 18.35 19.27
CA ARG A 19 9.72 19.76 19.47
C ARG A 19 11.17 19.90 19.98
N PRO A 20 12.04 20.70 19.34
CA PRO A 20 13.37 21.02 19.86
C PRO A 20 13.29 22.14 20.91
N CYS A 21 13.88 21.95 22.09
CA CYS A 21 14.02 22.98 23.11
C CYS A 21 15.24 23.86 22.81
N VAL A 22 15.02 25.14 22.47
CA VAL A 22 16.08 26.16 22.30
C VAL A 22 16.03 27.13 23.49
N PRO A 23 17.15 27.40 24.19
CA PRO A 23 17.18 28.27 25.37
C PRO A 23 17.15 29.77 25.02
N PRO A 24 16.63 30.64 25.93
CA PRO A 24 16.39 32.06 25.62
C PRO A 24 17.70 32.86 25.62
N SER A 25 17.99 33.52 24.50
CA SER A 25 19.14 34.42 24.33
C SER A 25 18.92 35.76 25.06
N CYS A 26 19.87 36.10 25.93
CA CYS A 26 19.94 37.32 26.73
C CYS A 26 19.83 38.60 25.88
N HIS A 27 18.91 39.49 26.25
CA HIS A 27 18.71 40.80 25.65
C HIS A 27 19.85 41.77 25.99
N GLY A 28 20.45 42.33 24.94
CA GLY A 28 21.51 43.34 25.03
C GLY A 28 20.99 44.67 25.54
N CYS A 29 21.66 45.19 26.57
CA CYS A 29 21.44 46.51 27.12
C CYS A 29 22.02 47.59 26.19
N THR A 30 21.13 48.40 25.63
CA THR A 30 21.46 49.61 24.88
C THR A 30 21.80 50.74 25.87
N LEU A 31 23.02 51.28 25.81
CA LEU A 31 23.45 52.48 26.53
C LEU A 31 23.25 53.73 25.64
N PRO A 32 22.36 54.68 25.98
CA PRO A 32 22.22 55.93 25.24
C PRO A 32 22.50 57.12 26.16
N GLY A 33 23.58 57.87 25.91
CA GLY A 33 23.79 59.12 26.65
C GLY A 33 25.21 59.67 26.63
N ALA A 34 25.82 59.83 25.47
CA ALA A 34 27.08 60.56 25.34
C ALA A 34 27.07 61.37 24.05
N CYS A 35 26.60 62.62 24.10
CA CYS A 35 26.89 63.66 23.11
C CYS A 35 26.29 64.97 23.64
N ASN A 36 27.10 65.81 24.28
CA ASN A 36 27.03 67.29 24.30
C ASN A 36 27.95 67.81 25.40
N ILE A 37 29.27 67.68 25.18
CA ILE A 37 30.27 68.43 25.94
C ILE A 37 30.63 69.63 25.06
N PRO A 38 30.22 70.86 25.40
CA PRO A 38 30.71 72.05 24.72
C PRO A 38 32.16 72.26 25.14
N ALA A 39 33.08 72.09 24.19
CA ALA A 39 34.44 72.53 24.32
C ALA A 39 34.46 74.07 24.35
N ASN A 40 34.75 74.68 25.50
CA ASN A 40 35.23 76.05 25.54
C ASN A 40 36.65 76.05 26.10
N VAL A 41 37.61 76.02 25.17
CA VAL A 41 39.03 76.22 25.39
C VAL A 41 39.26 77.72 25.52
N GLY A 42 39.04 78.25 26.72
CA GLY A 42 39.27 79.65 27.07
C GLY A 42 40.54 79.80 27.90
N ASN A 43 41.60 80.23 27.24
CA ASN A 43 42.96 80.49 27.72
C ASN A 43 43.04 81.11 29.14
N CYS A 44 43.70 80.38 30.04
CA CYS A 44 43.96 80.72 31.43
C CYS A 44 44.96 81.88 31.54
N ASN A 45 44.52 83.10 31.89
CA ASN A 45 45.40 84.08 32.55
C ASN A 45 44.60 85.26 33.14
N TRP A 46 43.93 85.09 34.29
CA TRP A 46 43.53 86.23 35.10
C TRP A 46 44.06 86.07 36.53
N PHE A 47 45.08 86.88 36.79
CA PHE A 47 45.69 87.16 38.08
C PHE A 47 44.71 87.91 39.00
N CYS A 48 44.92 87.72 40.31
CA CYS A 48 44.56 88.62 41.41
C CYS A 48 43.06 88.86 41.69
N GLU A 49 42.51 87.98 42.52
CA GLU A 49 42.24 88.31 43.93
C GLU A 49 41.71 89.73 44.20
N GLY A 50 40.38 89.87 44.19
CA GLY A 50 39.73 91.11 44.60
C GLY A 50 38.22 91.09 44.40
N SER A 51 37.50 90.74 45.45
CA SER A 51 36.07 91.07 45.64
C SER A 51 35.07 90.46 44.65
N PHE A 52 34.96 89.14 44.67
CA PHE A 52 33.78 88.46 44.13
C PHE A 52 32.59 88.64 45.08
N ASN A 53 31.54 89.30 44.61
CA ASN A 53 30.30 89.55 45.34
C ASN A 53 29.67 88.23 45.85
N GLY A 54 29.04 88.27 47.03
CA GLY A 54 28.53 87.10 47.78
C GLY A 54 27.63 86.12 47.00
N ASN A 55 26.99 86.56 45.91
CA ASN A 55 26.17 85.68 45.05
C ASN A 55 26.97 84.50 44.45
N GLU A 56 28.23 84.70 44.03
CA GLU A 56 28.99 83.59 43.42
C GLU A 56 29.52 82.59 44.44
N LYS A 57 29.70 83.01 45.70
CA LYS A 57 30.05 82.10 46.79
C LYS A 57 28.88 81.20 47.17
N GLU A 58 27.68 81.75 47.25
CA GLU A 58 26.47 80.97 47.53
C GLU A 58 26.15 79.99 46.39
N THR A 59 26.32 80.41 45.13
CA THR A 59 26.14 79.49 44.00
C THR A 59 27.19 78.37 44.00
N MET A 60 28.47 78.67 44.33
CA MET A 60 29.50 77.63 44.49
C MET A 60 29.23 76.69 45.67
N GLN A 61 28.71 77.20 46.80
CA GLN A 61 28.30 76.35 47.92
C GLN A 61 27.15 75.43 47.53
N PHE A 62 26.11 75.97 46.89
CA PHE A 62 24.97 75.17 46.40
C PHE A 62 25.41 74.08 45.42
N LEU A 63 26.31 74.40 44.48
CA LEU A 63 26.87 73.42 43.54
C LEU A 63 27.71 72.36 44.27
N ASN A 64 28.51 72.75 45.26
CA ASN A 64 29.30 71.82 46.06
C ASN A 64 28.43 70.90 46.93
N ASP A 65 27.36 71.42 47.54
CA ASP A 65 26.42 70.63 48.33
C ASP A 65 25.66 69.63 47.45
N ARG A 66 25.29 70.05 46.23
CA ARG A 66 24.70 69.18 45.22
C ARG A 66 25.69 68.11 44.72
N LEU A 67 26.95 68.46 44.52
CA LEU A 67 28.00 67.49 44.17
C LEU A 67 28.19 66.48 45.31
N ALA A 68 28.23 66.94 46.56
CA ALA A 68 28.39 66.09 47.74
C ALA A 68 27.22 65.10 47.89
N SER A 69 25.97 65.54 47.65
CA SER A 69 24.81 64.66 47.68
C SER A 69 24.82 63.63 46.54
N TYR A 70 25.27 64.02 45.34
CA TYR A 70 25.49 63.06 44.25
C TYR A 70 26.59 62.05 44.59
N MET A 71 27.72 62.48 45.14
CA MET A 71 28.81 61.58 45.55
C MET A 71 28.36 60.59 46.63
N GLU A 72 27.55 61.02 47.59
CA GLU A 72 27.01 60.12 48.60
C GLU A 72 26.00 59.13 48.01
N LYS A 73 25.18 59.57 47.04
CA LYS A 73 24.26 58.68 46.33
C LYS A 73 25.01 57.64 45.49
N VAL A 74 26.10 58.02 44.83
CA VAL A 74 26.97 57.08 44.10
C VAL A 74 27.57 56.04 45.05
N ARG A 75 28.11 56.45 46.20
CA ARG A 75 28.62 55.50 47.20
C ARG A 75 27.55 54.55 47.75
N GLN A 76 26.33 55.05 47.95
CA GLN A 76 25.19 54.22 48.34
C GLN A 76 24.86 53.18 47.26
N LEU A 77 24.79 53.60 46.00
CA LEU A 77 24.52 52.72 44.87
C LEU A 77 25.63 51.71 44.64
N GLU A 78 26.90 52.08 44.85
CA GLU A 78 28.03 51.15 44.77
C GLU A 78 27.95 50.07 45.84
N ARG A 79 27.57 50.44 47.08
CA ARG A 79 27.35 49.47 48.16
C ARG A 79 26.18 48.54 47.85
N GLU A 80 25.05 49.08 47.38
CA GLU A 80 23.88 48.30 46.98
C GLU A 80 24.18 47.37 45.80
N ASN A 81 24.92 47.83 44.78
CA ASN A 81 25.34 47.02 43.65
C ASN A 81 26.28 45.89 44.09
N ALA A 82 27.26 46.17 44.95
CA ALA A 82 28.14 45.14 45.48
C ALA A 82 27.39 44.05 46.25
N GLU A 83 26.38 44.43 47.04
CA GLU A 83 25.50 43.47 47.71
C GLU A 83 24.66 42.65 46.72
N LEU A 84 24.10 43.28 45.67
CA LEU A 84 23.33 42.58 44.65
C LEU A 84 24.20 41.62 43.84
N GLU A 85 25.41 42.01 43.48
CA GLU A 85 26.39 41.16 42.79
C GLU A 85 26.75 39.94 43.65
N CYS A 86 26.97 40.12 44.96
CA CYS A 86 27.22 39.00 45.87
C CYS A 86 26.03 38.03 45.94
N ARG A 87 24.80 38.55 46.04
CA ARG A 87 23.58 37.71 46.07
C ARG A 87 23.36 36.95 44.76
N ILE A 88 23.66 37.56 43.61
CA ILE A 88 23.60 36.89 42.30
C ILE A 88 24.63 35.76 42.25
N GLN A 89 25.85 36.02 42.71
CA GLN A 89 26.93 35.04 42.71
C GLN A 89 26.63 33.85 43.62
N GLU A 90 26.12 34.08 44.84
CA GLU A 90 25.68 33.03 45.75
C GLU A 90 24.56 32.18 45.14
N ARG A 91 23.57 32.81 44.49
CA ARG A 91 22.45 32.08 43.86
C ARG A 91 22.90 31.23 42.68
N ASN A 92 23.89 31.69 41.91
CA ASN A 92 24.49 30.93 40.81
C ASN A 92 25.29 29.73 41.34
N GLN A 93 26.10 29.93 42.38
CA GLN A 93 26.86 28.84 43.01
C GLN A 93 25.96 27.77 43.65
N GLN A 94 24.79 28.14 44.17
CA GLN A 94 23.82 27.18 44.69
C GLN A 94 23.14 26.37 43.57
N GLN A 95 22.97 26.96 42.38
CA GLN A 95 22.34 26.28 41.24
C GLN A 95 23.29 25.35 40.50
N ASP A 96 24.58 25.72 40.36
CA ASP A 96 25.57 24.94 39.59
C ASP A 96 25.63 23.45 39.99
N PRO A 97 25.70 23.08 41.30
CA PRO A 97 25.75 21.67 41.70
C PRO A 97 24.45 20.90 41.49
N LEU A 98 23.29 21.57 41.57
CA LEU A 98 21.97 20.92 41.48
C LEU A 98 21.52 20.75 40.03
N VAL A 99 21.81 21.73 39.18
CA VAL A 99 21.31 21.80 37.81
C VAL A 99 22.07 20.84 36.90
N CYS A 100 23.41 20.80 36.99
CA CYS A 100 24.23 20.07 36.01
C CYS A 100 23.99 18.54 36.01
N PRO A 101 24.00 17.83 37.17
CA PRO A 101 23.80 16.38 37.17
C PRO A 101 22.39 15.95 36.75
N ALA A 102 21.36 16.76 37.07
CA ALA A 102 19.98 16.44 36.74
C ALA A 102 19.70 16.52 35.23
N TYR A 103 20.19 17.58 34.55
CA TYR A 103 20.05 17.70 33.09
C TYR A 103 20.80 16.60 32.34
N GLN A 104 22.00 16.24 32.80
CA GLN A 104 22.78 15.15 32.19
C GLN A 104 22.03 13.81 32.24
N ALA A 105 21.28 13.55 33.31
CA ALA A 105 20.44 12.35 33.41
C ALA A 105 19.32 12.35 32.35
N TYR A 106 18.65 13.49 32.13
CA TYR A 106 17.63 13.60 31.08
C TYR A 106 18.21 13.37 29.68
N PHE A 107 19.39 13.93 29.36
CA PHE A 107 20.03 13.67 28.07
C PHE A 107 20.32 12.18 27.86
N ARG A 108 20.86 11.48 28.87
CA ARG A 108 21.04 10.01 28.79
C ARG A 108 19.72 9.29 28.55
N THR A 109 18.64 9.65 29.26
CA THR A 109 17.34 9.01 29.03
C THR A 109 16.79 9.27 27.63
N ILE A 110 17.01 10.46 27.07
CA ILE A 110 16.58 10.81 25.70
C ILE A 110 17.37 9.97 24.68
N GLU A 111 18.70 9.88 24.84
CA GLU A 111 19.57 9.06 23.99
C GLU A 111 19.16 7.58 24.04
N GLU A 112 18.90 7.02 25.23
CA GLU A 112 18.41 5.65 25.40
C GLU A 112 17.06 5.43 24.71
N LEU A 113 16.13 6.39 24.83
CA LEU A 113 14.83 6.30 24.16
C LEU A 113 14.97 6.41 22.64
N GLN A 114 15.81 7.31 22.13
CA GLN A 114 16.10 7.41 20.70
C GLN A 114 16.70 6.12 20.16
N GLN A 115 17.65 5.52 20.89
CA GLN A 115 18.25 4.25 20.52
C GLN A 115 17.21 3.12 20.49
N LYS A 116 16.31 3.05 21.49
CA LYS A 116 15.21 2.08 21.51
C LYS A 116 14.27 2.26 20.31
N ILE A 117 13.94 3.50 19.93
CA ILE A 117 13.11 3.80 18.75
C ILE A 117 13.80 3.32 17.47
N LEU A 118 15.11 3.55 17.32
CA LEU A 118 15.87 3.08 16.16
C LEU A 118 15.91 1.56 16.08
N CYS A 119 16.15 0.88 17.21
CA CYS A 119 16.11 -0.59 17.29
C CYS A 119 14.73 -1.12 16.90
N ALA A 120 13.66 -0.60 17.51
CA ALA A 120 12.28 -1.00 17.20
C ALA A 120 11.92 -0.74 15.72
N LYS A 121 12.38 0.36 15.14
CA LYS A 121 12.18 0.67 13.71
C LYS A 121 12.87 -0.35 12.81
N SER A 122 14.10 -0.76 13.14
CA SER A 122 14.84 -1.78 12.40
C SER A 122 14.19 -3.16 12.49
N GLU A 123 13.68 -3.52 13.67
CA GLU A 123 12.92 -4.75 13.89
C GLU A 123 11.59 -4.75 13.12
N ASN A 124 10.87 -3.63 13.12
CA ASN A 124 9.63 -3.49 12.35
C ASN A 124 9.89 -3.68 10.85
N ALA A 125 10.93 -3.03 10.30
CA ALA A 125 11.32 -3.23 8.90
C ALA A 125 11.67 -4.70 8.61
N ARG A 126 12.39 -5.37 9.50
CA ARG A 126 12.70 -6.81 9.38
C ARG A 126 11.43 -7.67 9.39
N LEU A 127 10.47 -7.38 10.26
CA LEU A 127 9.20 -8.11 10.35
C LEU A 127 8.35 -7.90 9.10
N VAL A 128 8.30 -6.69 8.54
CA VAL A 128 7.60 -6.42 7.27
C VAL A 128 8.16 -7.28 6.14
N VAL A 129 9.49 -7.33 5.99
CA VAL A 129 10.14 -8.19 4.97
C VAL A 129 9.80 -9.67 5.19
N GLN A 130 9.75 -10.14 6.44
CA GLN A 130 9.38 -11.52 6.74
C GLN A 130 7.91 -11.82 6.41
N ILE A 131 7.00 -10.88 6.67
CA ILE A 131 5.59 -11.00 6.31
C ILE A 131 5.45 -11.08 4.80
N ASP A 132 6.12 -10.21 4.05
CA ASP A 132 6.03 -10.19 2.58
C ASP A 132 6.63 -11.47 1.97
N ASN A 133 7.75 -11.95 2.49
CA ASN A 133 8.31 -13.25 2.09
C ASN A 133 7.34 -14.41 2.38
N ALA A 134 6.74 -14.45 3.58
CA ALA A 134 5.76 -15.47 3.94
C ALA A 134 4.51 -15.43 3.06
N LYS A 135 4.04 -14.23 2.68
CA LYS A 135 2.94 -14.04 1.73
C LYS A 135 3.30 -14.57 0.35
N LEU A 136 4.45 -14.18 -0.20
CA LEU A 136 4.93 -14.68 -1.50
C LEU A 136 5.05 -16.21 -1.49
N ALA A 137 5.63 -16.79 -0.44
CA ALA A 137 5.69 -18.24 -0.29
C ALA A 137 4.30 -18.89 -0.23
N SER A 138 3.34 -18.28 0.47
CA SER A 138 1.96 -18.78 0.54
C SER A 138 1.25 -18.72 -0.82
N ASP A 139 1.47 -17.68 -1.60
CA ASP A 139 0.90 -17.52 -2.95
C ASP A 139 1.55 -18.49 -3.95
N ASP A 140 2.86 -18.72 -3.85
CA ASP A 140 3.57 -19.74 -4.60
C ASP A 140 3.00 -21.14 -4.32
N PHE A 141 2.81 -21.49 -3.04
CA PHE A 141 2.21 -22.77 -2.67
C PHE A 141 0.76 -22.90 -3.11
N ARG A 142 -0.03 -21.83 -3.00
CA ARG A 142 -1.42 -21.81 -3.49
C ARG A 142 -1.48 -22.06 -4.99
N THR A 143 -0.62 -21.41 -5.76
CA THR A 143 -0.56 -21.58 -7.22
C THR A 143 -0.13 -23.01 -7.58
N LYS A 144 0.92 -23.53 -6.93
CA LYS A 144 1.37 -24.92 -7.10
C LYS A 144 0.28 -25.94 -6.74
N TYR A 145 -0.47 -25.71 -5.66
CA TYR A 145 -1.58 -26.57 -5.27
C TYR A 145 -2.68 -26.59 -6.33
N GLN A 146 -3.03 -25.43 -6.90
CA GLN A 146 -4.04 -25.34 -7.96
C GLN A 146 -3.62 -26.08 -9.22
N THR A 147 -2.35 -25.95 -9.65
CA THR A 147 -1.83 -26.68 -10.80
C THR A 147 -1.76 -28.19 -10.55
N GLU A 148 -1.35 -28.61 -9.36
CA GLU A 148 -1.33 -30.04 -9.00
C GLU A 148 -2.75 -30.62 -8.92
N LEU A 149 -3.72 -29.85 -8.42
CA LEU A 149 -5.12 -30.26 -8.37
C LEU A 149 -5.72 -30.44 -9.77
N SER A 150 -5.49 -29.50 -10.69
CA SER A 150 -6.00 -29.62 -12.06
C SER A 150 -5.40 -30.83 -12.79
N MET A 151 -4.09 -31.07 -12.63
CA MET A 151 -3.41 -32.23 -13.20
C MET A 151 -3.95 -33.55 -12.62
N ARG A 152 -4.18 -33.61 -11.30
CA ARG A 152 -4.82 -34.78 -10.68
C ARG A 152 -6.22 -35.05 -11.23
N GLN A 153 -7.05 -34.03 -11.36
CA GLN A 153 -8.40 -34.17 -11.91
C GLN A 153 -8.39 -34.68 -13.36
N LEU A 154 -7.44 -34.22 -14.19
CA LEU A 154 -7.26 -34.71 -15.54
C LEU A 154 -6.89 -36.20 -15.55
N VAL A 155 -5.92 -36.60 -14.72
CA VAL A 155 -5.52 -38.01 -14.59
C VAL A 155 -6.67 -38.87 -14.04
N GLU A 156 -7.45 -38.37 -13.09
CA GLU A 156 -8.64 -39.07 -12.58
C GLU A 156 -9.71 -39.25 -13.66
N ALA A 157 -9.94 -38.25 -14.51
CA ALA A 157 -10.84 -38.36 -15.65
C ALA A 157 -10.36 -39.41 -16.66
N ASP A 158 -9.06 -39.44 -16.96
CA ASP A 158 -8.45 -40.45 -17.84
C ASP A 158 -8.55 -41.86 -17.24
N ILE A 159 -8.32 -42.02 -15.94
CA ILE A 159 -8.50 -43.32 -15.27
C ILE A 159 -9.95 -43.80 -15.38
N ASN A 160 -10.92 -42.89 -15.20
CA ASN A 160 -12.34 -43.24 -15.31
C ASN A 160 -12.73 -43.61 -16.75
N SER A 161 -12.20 -42.91 -17.76
CA SER A 161 -12.45 -43.26 -19.17
C SER A 161 -11.81 -44.59 -19.56
N LEU A 162 -10.56 -44.84 -19.14
CA LEU A 162 -9.86 -46.10 -19.37
C LEU A 162 -10.56 -47.29 -18.70
N ARG A 163 -11.14 -47.11 -17.50
CA ARG A 163 -11.96 -48.14 -16.85
C ARG A 163 -13.17 -48.50 -17.68
N ARG A 164 -13.88 -47.51 -18.24
CA ARG A 164 -15.02 -47.78 -19.12
C ARG A 164 -14.63 -48.54 -20.38
N ILE A 165 -13.53 -48.15 -21.01
CA ILE A 165 -12.99 -48.86 -22.18
C ILE A 165 -12.61 -50.30 -21.80
N LEU A 166 -12.02 -50.52 -20.63
CA LEU A 166 -11.71 -51.86 -20.14
C LEU A 166 -12.97 -52.71 -19.95
N ASP A 167 -14.03 -52.15 -19.37
CA ASP A 167 -15.31 -52.85 -19.18
C ASP A 167 -15.93 -53.23 -20.55
N GLU A 168 -15.92 -52.29 -21.51
CA GLU A 168 -16.40 -52.53 -22.88
C GLU A 168 -15.59 -53.64 -23.58
N LEU A 169 -14.26 -53.58 -23.52
CA LEU A 169 -13.39 -54.63 -24.08
C LEU A 169 -13.59 -55.98 -23.39
N THR A 170 -13.88 -55.98 -22.09
CA THR A 170 -14.17 -57.20 -21.33
C THR A 170 -15.49 -57.83 -21.80
N LEU A 171 -16.53 -57.02 -22.04
CA LEU A 171 -17.79 -57.48 -22.62
C LEU A 171 -17.58 -58.02 -24.04
N CYS A 172 -16.90 -57.29 -24.93
CA CYS A 172 -16.60 -57.75 -26.29
C CYS A 172 -15.82 -59.06 -26.30
N LYS A 173 -14.85 -59.21 -25.39
CA LYS A 173 -14.12 -60.47 -25.23
C LYS A 173 -15.07 -61.61 -24.84
N SER A 174 -15.94 -61.40 -23.85
CA SER A 174 -16.88 -62.44 -23.40
C SER A 174 -17.88 -62.84 -24.49
N ASP A 175 -18.33 -61.89 -25.31
CA ASP A 175 -19.21 -62.14 -26.45
C ASP A 175 -18.51 -62.96 -27.54
N LEU A 176 -17.29 -62.59 -27.92
CA LEU A 176 -16.48 -63.36 -28.86
C LEU A 176 -16.16 -64.77 -28.33
N GLU A 177 -15.88 -64.92 -27.03
CA GLU A 177 -15.67 -66.24 -26.41
C GLU A 177 -16.95 -67.10 -26.48
N ALA A 178 -18.12 -66.51 -26.24
CA ALA A 178 -19.40 -67.21 -26.37
C ALA A 178 -19.69 -67.63 -27.82
N GLN A 179 -19.43 -66.77 -28.80
CA GLN A 179 -19.56 -67.09 -30.23
C GLN A 179 -18.59 -68.20 -30.66
N VAL A 180 -17.35 -68.19 -30.17
CA VAL A 180 -16.38 -69.26 -30.44
C VAL A 180 -16.87 -70.58 -29.88
N GLU A 181 -17.45 -70.59 -28.69
CA GLU A 181 -17.98 -71.81 -28.09
C GLU A 181 -19.24 -72.32 -28.81
N SER A 182 -20.17 -71.43 -29.19
CA SER A 182 -21.36 -71.82 -29.96
C SER A 182 -20.98 -72.42 -31.32
N LEU A 183 -20.01 -71.84 -32.03
CA LEU A 183 -19.53 -72.38 -33.31
C LEU A 183 -18.84 -73.73 -33.15
N ARG A 184 -18.16 -73.97 -32.02
CA ARG A 184 -17.58 -75.29 -31.71
C ARG A 184 -18.67 -76.33 -31.47
N GLU A 185 -19.71 -75.98 -30.71
CA GLU A 185 -20.86 -76.84 -30.48
C GLU A 185 -21.58 -77.17 -31.80
N GLU A 186 -21.81 -76.19 -32.66
CA GLU A 186 -22.38 -76.38 -34.00
C GLU A 186 -21.54 -77.34 -34.85
N LEU A 187 -20.22 -77.14 -34.90
CA LEU A 187 -19.32 -78.04 -35.63
C LEU A 187 -19.38 -79.48 -35.11
N LEU A 188 -19.50 -79.68 -33.80
CA LEU A 188 -19.66 -81.01 -33.20
C LEU A 188 -21.03 -81.63 -33.57
N CYS A 189 -22.10 -80.84 -33.48
CA CYS A 189 -23.45 -81.26 -33.88
C CYS A 189 -23.52 -81.66 -35.35
N LEU A 190 -22.95 -80.86 -36.26
CA LEU A 190 -22.91 -81.18 -37.69
C LEU A 190 -22.13 -82.47 -37.97
N LYS A 191 -20.97 -82.67 -37.31
CA LYS A 191 -20.19 -83.91 -37.45
C LYS A 191 -20.98 -85.14 -37.01
N LYS A 192 -21.66 -85.04 -35.86
CA LYS A 192 -22.49 -86.13 -35.33
C LYS A 192 -23.68 -86.42 -36.25
N ASN A 193 -24.38 -85.39 -36.73
CA ASN A 193 -25.50 -85.56 -37.66
C ASN A 193 -25.05 -86.22 -38.97
N HIS A 194 -23.90 -85.79 -39.52
CA HIS A 194 -23.33 -86.43 -40.70
C HIS A 194 -22.98 -87.90 -40.46
N GLU A 195 -22.39 -88.23 -39.31
CA GLU A 195 -22.10 -89.62 -38.94
C GLU A 195 -23.40 -90.46 -38.85
N GLU A 196 -24.46 -89.92 -38.26
CA GLU A 196 -25.77 -90.56 -38.18
C GLU A 196 -26.40 -90.74 -39.57
N GLU A 197 -26.39 -89.72 -40.42
CA GLU A 197 -26.87 -89.78 -41.81
C GLU A 197 -26.12 -90.84 -42.62
N VAL A 198 -24.78 -90.87 -42.55
CA VAL A 198 -23.96 -91.88 -43.24
C VAL A 198 -24.28 -93.29 -42.73
N ASN A 199 -24.50 -93.45 -41.43
CA ASN A 199 -24.89 -94.74 -40.85
C ASN A 199 -26.30 -95.17 -41.31
N THR A 200 -27.27 -94.26 -41.36
CA THR A 200 -28.63 -94.58 -41.87
C THR A 200 -28.60 -94.97 -43.35
N LEU A 201 -27.87 -94.23 -44.18
CA LEU A 201 -27.71 -94.55 -45.60
C LEU A 201 -27.00 -95.90 -45.80
N ARG A 202 -25.96 -96.20 -45.02
CA ARG A 202 -25.30 -97.52 -45.03
C ARG A 202 -26.25 -98.65 -44.63
N CYS A 203 -27.10 -98.43 -43.61
CA CYS A 203 -28.13 -99.39 -43.21
C CYS A 203 -29.19 -99.59 -44.29
N GLN A 204 -29.62 -98.51 -44.96
CA GLN A 204 -30.59 -98.56 -46.07
C GLN A 204 -30.02 -99.29 -47.29
N LEU A 205 -28.74 -99.09 -47.59
CA LEU A 205 -28.04 -99.81 -48.66
C LEU A 205 -27.77 -101.28 -48.33
N GLY A 206 -28.03 -101.73 -47.10
CA GLY A 206 -27.71 -103.08 -46.62
C GLY A 206 -28.13 -104.16 -47.61
N ASP A 207 -27.14 -104.80 -48.25
CA ASP A 207 -27.19 -105.93 -49.20
C ASP A 207 -28.39 -106.02 -50.18
N ARG A 208 -29.11 -104.92 -50.40
CA ARG A 208 -30.39 -104.86 -51.12
C ARG A 208 -30.28 -104.04 -52.39
N LEU A 209 -29.32 -104.37 -53.24
CA LEU A 209 -29.33 -103.93 -54.63
C LEU A 209 -29.32 -105.13 -55.57
N ASN A 210 -30.41 -105.89 -55.52
CA ASN A 210 -30.89 -106.68 -56.66
C ASN A 210 -32.16 -105.97 -57.16
N VAL A 211 -31.99 -105.00 -58.06
CA VAL A 211 -33.13 -104.32 -58.70
C VAL A 211 -33.30 -104.94 -60.08
N GLU A 212 -34.13 -105.98 -60.14
CA GLU A 212 -34.68 -106.54 -61.37
C GLU A 212 -35.72 -105.57 -61.92
N VAL A 213 -35.48 -105.06 -63.13
CA VAL A 213 -36.34 -104.07 -63.80
C VAL A 213 -37.32 -104.81 -64.70
N ASP A 214 -38.59 -104.85 -64.26
CA ASP A 214 -39.70 -105.45 -64.99
C ASP A 214 -40.29 -104.48 -66.04
N ALA A 215 -40.60 -105.03 -67.22
CA ALA A 215 -40.79 -104.30 -68.46
C ALA A 215 -42.25 -103.84 -68.65
N ALA A 216 -42.53 -102.59 -68.28
CA ALA A 216 -43.78 -101.89 -68.57
C ALA A 216 -43.64 -100.99 -69.83
N PRO A 217 -44.75 -100.49 -70.43
CA PRO A 217 -44.84 -99.98 -71.80
C PRO A 217 -43.80 -98.92 -72.14
N THR A 218 -43.33 -98.93 -73.39
CA THR A 218 -42.27 -98.09 -73.97
C THR A 218 -42.59 -96.60 -73.86
N VAL A 219 -42.44 -96.06 -72.65
CA VAL A 219 -42.03 -94.69 -72.46
C VAL A 219 -40.67 -94.58 -73.14
N ASP A 220 -40.53 -93.62 -74.04
CA ASP A 220 -39.25 -93.35 -74.69
C ASP A 220 -38.26 -92.93 -73.60
N LEU A 221 -37.55 -93.91 -73.03
CA LEU A 221 -36.74 -93.75 -71.83
C LEU A 221 -35.68 -92.68 -72.04
N ASN A 222 -35.16 -92.55 -73.27
CA ASN A 222 -34.26 -91.49 -73.65
C ASN A 222 -34.91 -90.10 -73.53
N ARG A 223 -36.19 -89.96 -73.90
CA ARG A 223 -36.92 -88.69 -73.75
C ARG A 223 -37.08 -88.33 -72.27
N VAL A 224 -37.52 -89.27 -71.44
CA VAL A 224 -37.70 -89.02 -69.99
C VAL A 224 -36.36 -88.81 -69.28
N LEU A 225 -35.31 -89.57 -69.64
CA LEU A 225 -33.96 -89.35 -69.11
C LEU A 225 -33.41 -87.99 -69.53
N ASN A 226 -33.60 -87.58 -70.79
CA ASN A 226 -33.19 -86.25 -71.23
C ASN A 226 -34.02 -85.15 -70.56
N GLU A 227 -35.33 -85.34 -70.39
CA GLU A 227 -36.21 -84.38 -69.74
C GLU A 227 -35.88 -84.22 -68.25
N THR A 228 -35.66 -85.33 -67.54
CA THR A 228 -35.19 -85.32 -66.14
C THR A 228 -33.79 -84.70 -66.02
N ARG A 229 -32.87 -85.02 -66.94
CA ARG A 229 -31.54 -84.39 -66.98
C ARG A 229 -31.66 -82.87 -67.19
N CYS A 230 -32.48 -82.43 -68.15
CA CYS A 230 -32.74 -81.01 -68.39
C CYS A 230 -33.38 -80.33 -67.17
N GLN A 231 -34.30 -81.00 -66.46
CA GLN A 231 -34.89 -80.47 -65.22
C GLN A 231 -33.84 -80.31 -64.11
N TYR A 232 -32.97 -81.30 -63.91
CA TYR A 232 -31.89 -81.22 -62.93
C TYR A 232 -30.84 -80.17 -63.30
N GLU A 233 -30.43 -80.11 -64.58
CA GLU A 233 -29.51 -79.09 -65.07
C GLU A 233 -30.10 -77.68 -64.88
N ALA A 234 -31.38 -77.48 -65.18
CA ALA A 234 -32.08 -76.23 -64.93
C ALA A 234 -32.13 -75.89 -63.43
N LEU A 235 -32.45 -76.86 -62.56
CA LEU A 235 -32.48 -76.69 -61.11
C LEU A 235 -31.11 -76.33 -60.52
N VAL A 236 -30.05 -77.01 -60.97
CA VAL A 236 -28.68 -76.72 -60.51
C VAL A 236 -28.26 -75.32 -60.97
N GLU A 237 -28.60 -74.95 -62.20
CA GLU A 237 -28.30 -73.64 -62.76
C GLU A 237 -29.11 -72.51 -62.09
N THR A 238 -30.37 -72.75 -61.70
CA THR A 238 -31.14 -71.79 -60.89
C THR A 238 -30.54 -71.67 -59.49
N ASN A 239 -30.23 -72.78 -58.82
CA ASN A 239 -29.63 -72.75 -57.47
C ASN A 239 -28.26 -72.05 -57.47
N ARG A 240 -27.43 -72.30 -58.49
CA ARG A 240 -26.14 -71.61 -58.67
C ARG A 240 -26.33 -70.11 -58.79
N ARG A 241 -27.29 -69.67 -59.62
CA ARG A 241 -27.60 -68.24 -59.81
C ARG A 241 -28.14 -67.61 -58.52
N GLU A 242 -29.05 -68.27 -57.82
CA GLU A 242 -29.59 -67.78 -56.54
C GLU A 242 -28.50 -67.64 -55.46
N VAL A 243 -27.58 -68.61 -55.36
CA VAL A 243 -26.45 -68.53 -54.43
C VAL A 243 -25.51 -67.38 -54.80
N GLU A 244 -25.19 -67.21 -56.08
CA GLU A 244 -24.36 -66.09 -56.55
C GLU A 244 -25.00 -64.73 -56.27
N GLU A 245 -26.30 -64.58 -56.58
CA GLU A 245 -27.07 -63.36 -56.28
C GLU A 245 -27.14 -63.09 -54.76
N TRP A 246 -27.28 -64.14 -53.95
CA TRP A 246 -27.26 -64.02 -52.50
C TRP A 246 -25.89 -63.55 -51.98
N PHE A 247 -24.80 -64.17 -52.46
CA PHE A 247 -23.44 -63.78 -52.10
C PHE A 247 -23.10 -62.35 -52.53
N THR A 248 -23.49 -61.94 -53.75
CA THR A 248 -23.26 -60.57 -54.22
C THR A 248 -24.04 -59.57 -53.37
N THR A 249 -25.32 -59.84 -53.10
CA THR A 249 -26.16 -58.97 -52.25
C THR A 249 -25.57 -58.83 -50.85
N GLN A 250 -25.12 -59.93 -50.24
CA GLN A 250 -24.53 -59.89 -48.91
C GLN A 250 -23.16 -59.18 -48.91
N SER A 251 -22.33 -59.40 -49.93
CA SER A 251 -21.05 -58.71 -50.08
C SER A 251 -21.23 -57.20 -50.30
N GLU A 252 -22.24 -56.79 -51.07
CA GLU A 252 -22.57 -55.39 -51.29
C GLU A 252 -23.07 -54.72 -50.00
N GLU A 253 -23.90 -55.40 -49.23
CA GLU A 253 -24.39 -54.89 -47.94
C GLU A 253 -23.25 -54.75 -46.92
N LEU A 254 -22.39 -55.76 -46.79
CA LEU A 254 -21.20 -55.68 -45.94
C LEU A 254 -20.29 -54.53 -46.40
N ASN A 255 -20.07 -54.37 -47.70
CA ASN A 255 -19.26 -53.28 -48.23
C ASN A 255 -19.87 -51.90 -47.90
N LYS A 256 -21.20 -51.74 -48.01
CA LYS A 256 -21.90 -50.50 -47.61
C LYS A 256 -21.72 -50.21 -46.12
N GLN A 257 -21.80 -51.22 -45.26
CA GLN A 257 -21.58 -51.07 -43.82
C GLN A 257 -20.14 -50.71 -43.48
N VAL A 258 -19.16 -51.30 -44.16
CA VAL A 258 -17.74 -50.96 -43.97
C VAL A 258 -17.46 -49.52 -44.41
N VAL A 259 -18.01 -49.08 -45.55
CA VAL A 259 -17.87 -47.71 -46.03
C VAL A 259 -18.51 -46.72 -45.04
N SER A 260 -19.75 -46.95 -44.62
CA SER A 260 -20.43 -46.05 -43.68
C SER A 260 -19.75 -45.98 -42.31
N SER A 261 -19.26 -47.12 -41.80
CA SER A 261 -18.48 -47.15 -40.56
C SER A 261 -17.15 -46.40 -40.70
N SER A 262 -16.46 -46.56 -41.84
CA SER A 262 -15.22 -45.82 -42.13
C SER A 262 -15.46 -44.31 -42.22
N GLU A 263 -16.55 -43.87 -42.84
CA GLU A 263 -16.93 -42.46 -42.93
C GLU A 263 -17.24 -41.87 -41.55
N GLN A 264 -17.98 -42.59 -40.71
CA GLN A 264 -18.26 -42.20 -39.33
C GLN A 264 -16.98 -42.07 -38.50
N LEU A 265 -16.08 -43.05 -38.60
CA LEU A 265 -14.78 -43.01 -37.92
C LEU A 265 -13.95 -41.81 -38.37
N GLN A 266 -13.95 -41.49 -39.67
CA GLN A 266 -13.28 -40.30 -40.19
C GLN A 266 -13.91 -39.00 -39.68
N SER A 267 -15.24 -38.91 -39.60
CA SER A 267 -15.94 -37.76 -39.02
C SER A 267 -15.55 -37.56 -37.55
N CYS A 268 -15.64 -38.62 -36.74
CA CYS A 268 -15.26 -38.56 -35.33
C CYS A 268 -13.79 -38.20 -35.16
N GLN A 269 -12.90 -38.72 -36.01
CA GLN A 269 -11.48 -38.37 -35.98
C GLN A 269 -11.26 -36.88 -36.30
N ALA A 270 -11.97 -36.33 -37.29
CA ALA A 270 -11.89 -34.91 -37.62
C ALA A 270 -12.39 -34.03 -36.45
N GLU A 271 -13.52 -34.39 -35.84
CA GLU A 271 -14.06 -33.71 -34.66
C GLU A 271 -13.09 -33.73 -33.47
N ILE A 272 -12.45 -34.87 -33.19
CA ILE A 272 -11.43 -34.97 -32.12
C ILE A 272 -10.25 -34.03 -32.41
N ILE A 273 -9.80 -33.94 -33.66
CA ILE A 273 -8.70 -33.05 -34.04
C ILE A 273 -9.11 -31.58 -33.89
N GLU A 274 -10.32 -31.22 -34.30
CA GLU A 274 -10.86 -29.87 -34.14
C GLU A 274 -11.00 -29.48 -32.67
N LEU A 275 -11.59 -30.34 -31.85
CA LEU A 275 -11.70 -30.14 -30.40
C LEU A 275 -10.33 -30.00 -29.73
N ARG A 276 -9.33 -30.79 -30.14
CA ARG A 276 -7.96 -30.62 -29.64
C ARG A 276 -7.36 -29.27 -30.04
N ARG A 277 -7.61 -28.80 -31.27
CA ARG A 277 -7.17 -27.46 -31.71
C ARG A 277 -7.84 -26.35 -30.91
N THR A 278 -9.14 -26.45 -30.65
CA THR A 278 -9.86 -25.43 -29.87
C THR A 278 -9.41 -25.42 -28.41
N VAL A 279 -9.20 -26.59 -27.78
CA VAL A 279 -8.66 -26.67 -26.42
C VAL A 279 -7.29 -26.00 -26.34
N ASN A 280 -6.35 -26.34 -27.23
CA ASN A 280 -5.02 -25.71 -27.24
C ASN A 280 -5.11 -24.19 -27.48
N ALA A 281 -6.01 -23.72 -28.35
CA ALA A 281 -6.21 -22.29 -28.58
C ALA A 281 -6.74 -21.58 -27.33
N LEU A 282 -7.74 -22.15 -26.66
CA LEU A 282 -8.30 -21.62 -25.43
C LEU A 282 -7.30 -21.64 -24.27
N GLU A 283 -6.43 -22.64 -24.18
CA GLU A 283 -5.36 -22.69 -23.19
C GLU A 283 -4.32 -21.58 -23.40
N ILE A 284 -3.92 -21.32 -24.65
CA ILE A 284 -3.02 -20.20 -25.00
C ILE A 284 -3.68 -18.87 -24.66
N GLU A 285 -4.96 -18.69 -25.00
CA GLU A 285 -5.73 -17.48 -24.67
C GLU A 285 -5.84 -17.28 -23.15
N LEU A 286 -6.15 -18.34 -22.39
CA LEU A 286 -6.22 -18.31 -20.93
C LEU A 286 -4.88 -17.87 -20.33
N GLN A 287 -3.77 -18.43 -20.82
CA GLN A 287 -2.43 -18.04 -20.37
C GLN A 287 -2.11 -16.57 -20.72
N ALA A 288 -2.50 -16.12 -21.91
CA ALA A 288 -2.34 -14.72 -22.31
C ALA A 288 -3.15 -13.77 -21.40
N GLN A 289 -4.38 -14.14 -21.03
CA GLN A 289 -5.19 -13.37 -20.09
C GLN A 289 -4.59 -13.37 -18.69
N HIS A 290 -4.03 -14.48 -18.20
CA HIS A 290 -3.31 -14.50 -16.93
C HIS A 290 -2.08 -13.58 -16.93
N CYS A 291 -1.28 -13.59 -18.00
CA CYS A 291 -0.15 -12.68 -18.16
C CYS A 291 -0.60 -11.21 -18.15
N MET A 292 -1.69 -10.89 -18.86
CA MET A 292 -2.26 -9.54 -18.91
C MET A 292 -2.80 -9.10 -17.55
N ARG A 293 -3.50 -9.98 -16.83
CA ARG A 293 -4.00 -9.69 -15.49
C ARG A 293 -2.84 -9.42 -14.53
N ASN A 294 -1.81 -10.25 -14.54
CA ASN A 294 -0.64 -10.07 -13.66
C ASN A 294 0.11 -8.77 -13.99
N SER A 295 0.25 -8.40 -15.27
CA SER A 295 0.88 -7.12 -15.64
C SER A 295 0.06 -5.92 -15.17
N LEU A 296 -1.27 -5.97 -15.30
CA LEU A 296 -2.16 -4.93 -14.79
C LEU A 296 -2.11 -4.84 -13.25
N GLU A 297 -2.15 -5.97 -12.54
CA GLU A 297 -2.01 -6.02 -11.08
C GLU A 297 -0.68 -5.41 -10.63
N ASN A 298 0.44 -5.72 -11.30
CA ASN A 298 1.73 -5.10 -11.02
C ASN A 298 1.69 -3.58 -11.25
N THR A 299 1.16 -3.11 -12.39
CA THR A 299 1.04 -1.66 -12.65
C THR A 299 0.15 -0.95 -11.62
N LEU A 300 -0.91 -1.61 -11.13
CA LEU A 300 -1.77 -1.09 -10.08
C LEU A 300 -0.97 -0.92 -8.78
N THR A 301 -0.29 -1.98 -8.32
CA THR A 301 0.51 -1.93 -7.08
C THR A 301 1.65 -0.89 -7.15
N GLU A 302 2.33 -0.76 -8.29
CA GLU A 302 3.33 0.28 -8.53
C GLU A 302 2.73 1.68 -8.47
N SER A 303 1.54 1.88 -9.07
CA SER A 303 0.83 3.15 -9.03
C SER A 303 0.40 3.53 -7.61
N GLU A 304 -0.13 2.59 -6.84
CA GLU A 304 -0.52 2.77 -5.44
C GLU A 304 0.70 3.08 -4.55
N ALA A 305 1.82 2.37 -4.74
CA ALA A 305 3.08 2.65 -4.06
C ALA A 305 3.62 4.06 -4.39
N ARG A 306 3.51 4.47 -5.66
CA ARG A 306 3.91 5.81 -6.10
C ARG A 306 3.06 6.90 -5.47
N TYR A 307 1.73 6.75 -5.46
CA TYR A 307 0.83 7.75 -4.89
C TYR A 307 0.89 7.79 -3.36
N SER A 308 1.04 6.64 -2.70
CA SER A 308 1.24 6.60 -1.24
C SER A 308 2.54 7.30 -0.81
N SER A 309 3.63 7.13 -1.57
CA SER A 309 4.89 7.86 -1.35
C SER A 309 4.70 9.37 -1.52
N GLN A 310 4.02 9.82 -2.58
CA GLN A 310 3.73 11.24 -2.80
C GLN A 310 2.87 11.84 -1.68
N LEU A 311 1.82 11.13 -1.26
CA LEU A 311 0.98 11.54 -0.14
C LEU A 311 1.79 11.64 1.16
N SER A 312 2.69 10.70 1.43
CA SER A 312 3.57 10.78 2.59
C SER A 312 4.52 11.97 2.54
N GLN A 313 5.03 12.33 1.37
CA GLN A 313 5.89 13.51 1.20
C GLN A 313 5.11 14.81 1.43
N VAL A 314 3.91 14.91 0.86
CA VAL A 314 3.01 16.07 1.09
C VAL A 314 2.63 16.17 2.56
N GLN A 315 2.31 15.06 3.23
CA GLN A 315 2.01 15.05 4.66
C GLN A 315 3.20 15.54 5.50
N CYS A 316 4.43 15.15 5.16
CA CYS A 316 5.64 15.65 5.81
C CYS A 316 5.78 17.17 5.64
N LEU A 317 5.55 17.69 4.43
CA LEU A 317 5.57 19.13 4.17
C LEU A 317 4.51 19.88 4.98
N ILE A 318 3.28 19.37 5.03
CA ILE A 318 2.19 19.94 5.83
C ILE A 318 2.61 20.00 7.30
N THR A 319 3.08 18.89 7.87
CA THR A 319 3.51 18.84 9.27
C THR A 319 4.67 19.80 9.57
N ASN A 320 5.62 19.96 8.65
CA ASN A 320 6.72 20.92 8.81
C ASN A 320 6.19 22.37 8.83
N VAL A 321 5.29 22.72 7.93
CA VAL A 321 4.68 24.07 7.88
C VAL A 321 3.80 24.34 9.10
N GLU A 322 3.02 23.34 9.55
CA GLU A 322 2.24 23.43 10.78
C GLU A 322 3.14 23.64 12.02
N SER A 323 4.29 22.96 12.08
CA SER A 323 5.27 23.18 13.15
C SER A 323 5.81 24.60 13.13
N GLN A 324 6.23 25.11 11.97
CA GLN A 324 6.74 26.48 11.81
C GLN A 324 5.67 27.51 12.19
N LEU A 325 4.42 27.31 11.78
CA LEU A 325 3.30 28.17 12.17
C LEU A 325 3.06 28.14 13.69
N GLY A 326 3.19 26.97 14.31
CA GLY A 326 3.09 26.81 15.76
C GLY A 326 4.21 27.53 16.51
N GLU A 327 5.44 27.49 16.00
CA GLU A 327 6.60 28.21 16.55
C GLU A 327 6.41 29.72 16.44
N ILE A 328 6.05 30.24 15.26
CA ILE A 328 5.82 31.67 15.03
C ILE A 328 4.69 32.20 15.94
N ARG A 329 3.62 31.43 16.14
CA ARG A 329 2.54 31.81 17.07
C ARG A 329 3.03 31.89 18.51
N ALA A 330 3.80 30.91 18.97
CA ALA A 330 4.37 30.90 20.31
C ALA A 330 5.33 32.09 20.52
N ASP A 331 6.15 32.42 19.53
CA ASP A 331 7.02 33.59 19.56
C ASP A 331 6.25 34.91 19.59
N LEU A 332 5.18 35.02 18.80
CA LEU A 332 4.33 36.21 18.79
C LEU A 332 3.61 36.40 20.12
N GLU A 333 3.11 35.32 20.74
CA GLU A 333 2.51 35.35 22.08
C GLU A 333 3.53 35.78 23.13
N ARG A 334 4.76 35.25 23.08
CA ARG A 334 5.86 35.65 23.97
C ARG A 334 6.21 37.13 23.81
N GLN A 335 6.38 37.61 22.57
CA GLN A 335 6.65 39.02 22.30
C GLN A 335 5.52 39.94 22.76
N ASN A 336 4.26 39.51 22.64
CA ASN A 336 3.12 40.27 23.14
C ASN A 336 3.16 40.42 24.66
N GLN A 337 3.50 39.35 25.39
CA GLN A 337 3.67 39.39 26.84
C GLN A 337 4.81 40.33 27.25
N GLU A 338 5.96 40.26 26.57
CA GLU A 338 7.10 41.15 26.78
C GLU A 338 6.72 42.62 26.52
N TYR A 339 5.92 42.89 25.49
CA TYR A 339 5.42 44.23 25.18
C TYR A 339 4.47 44.78 26.25
N GLN A 340 3.59 43.94 26.83
CA GLN A 340 2.72 44.37 27.94
C GLN A 340 3.50 44.70 29.20
N VAL A 341 4.50 43.88 29.55
CA VAL A 341 5.41 44.20 30.66
C VAL A 341 6.11 45.54 30.41
N LEU A 342 6.54 45.80 29.17
CA LEU A 342 7.18 47.07 28.82
C LEU A 342 6.23 48.28 28.93
N LEU A 343 4.95 48.11 28.55
CA LEU A 343 3.93 49.14 28.71
C LEU A 343 3.62 49.43 30.19
N ASP A 344 3.56 48.40 31.04
CA ASP A 344 3.37 48.58 32.48
C ASP A 344 4.54 49.34 33.11
N VAL A 345 5.78 49.00 32.72
CA VAL A 345 6.98 49.73 33.13
C VAL A 345 6.95 51.18 32.64
N ARG A 346 6.54 51.40 31.37
CA ARG A 346 6.39 52.75 30.81
C ARG A 346 5.37 53.58 31.61
N ALA A 347 4.18 53.04 31.87
CA ALA A 347 3.14 53.73 32.63
C ALA A 347 3.62 54.09 34.04
N ARG A 348 4.36 53.18 34.71
CA ARG A 348 4.98 53.46 36.01
C ARG A 348 5.99 54.60 35.94
N LEU A 349 6.87 54.60 34.94
CA LEU A 349 7.85 55.68 34.74
C LEU A 349 7.17 57.01 34.42
N GLU A 350 6.08 57.01 33.65
CA GLU A 350 5.29 58.23 33.39
C GLU A 350 4.68 58.80 34.68
N CYS A 351 4.17 57.93 35.57
CA CYS A 351 3.71 58.35 36.89
C CYS A 351 4.84 58.98 37.73
N GLU A 352 6.03 58.36 37.75
CA GLU A 352 7.21 58.89 38.45
C GLU A 352 7.64 60.25 37.87
N ILE A 353 7.63 60.42 36.54
CA ILE A 353 7.94 61.71 35.91
C ILE A 353 6.90 62.77 36.29
N ASN A 354 5.62 62.42 36.36
CA ASN A 354 4.57 63.36 36.74
C ASN A 354 4.70 63.78 38.21
N THR A 355 5.08 62.88 39.11
CA THR A 355 5.36 63.25 40.51
C THR A 355 6.59 64.15 40.59
N TYR A 356 7.66 63.86 39.85
CA TYR A 356 8.83 64.74 39.78
C TYR A 356 8.49 66.14 39.22
N ARG A 357 7.64 66.24 38.19
CA ARG A 357 7.17 67.52 37.65
C ARG A 357 6.35 68.31 38.66
N SER A 358 5.41 67.67 39.35
CA SER A 358 4.59 68.33 40.38
C SER A 358 5.42 68.84 41.55
N LEU A 359 6.46 68.08 41.96
CA LEU A 359 7.39 68.51 43.01
C LEU A 359 8.18 69.76 42.57
N LEU A 360 8.70 69.76 41.34
CA LEU A 360 9.42 70.91 40.78
C LEU A 360 8.53 72.16 40.66
N GLU A 361 7.29 72.01 40.18
CA GLU A 361 6.31 73.12 40.13
C GLU A 361 5.96 73.65 41.53
N SER A 362 5.87 72.79 42.54
CA SER A 362 5.61 73.22 43.93
C SER A 362 6.80 73.94 44.57
N GLU A 363 8.03 73.58 44.21
CA GLU A 363 9.24 74.30 44.64
C GLU A 363 9.34 75.67 43.95
N ASP A 364 8.99 75.75 42.65
CA ASP A 364 8.93 77.02 41.91
C ASP A 364 7.85 77.98 42.46
N CYS A 365 6.73 77.47 43.01
CA CYS A 365 5.73 78.29 43.68
C CYS A 365 6.16 78.78 45.08
N ASN A 366 7.05 78.06 45.77
CA ASN A 366 7.57 78.44 47.09
C ASN A 366 8.84 79.29 47.00
N LEU A 367 9.44 79.40 45.81
CA LEU A 367 10.48 80.37 45.55
C LEU A 367 9.87 81.78 45.67
N PRO A 368 10.37 82.63 46.58
CA PRO A 368 9.86 83.97 46.77
C PRO A 368 9.92 84.70 45.44
N CYS A 369 8.76 85.19 45.00
CA CYS A 369 8.59 86.05 43.85
C CYS A 369 9.57 87.22 43.99
N ASN A 370 10.72 87.13 43.33
CA ASN A 370 11.75 88.16 43.38
C ASN A 370 11.15 89.39 42.69
N PRO A 371 11.01 90.54 43.39
CA PRO A 371 10.42 91.74 42.84
C PRO A 371 11.42 92.39 41.87
N CYS A 372 11.53 91.83 40.67
CA CYS A 372 11.98 92.57 39.50
C CYS A 372 10.93 92.42 38.41
N ALA A 373 9.77 93.04 38.69
CA ALA A 373 8.84 93.44 37.66
C ALA A 373 9.57 94.36 36.68
N THR A 374 10.01 93.81 35.55
CA THR A 374 10.15 94.63 34.34
C THR A 374 8.97 94.27 33.46
N THR A 375 7.90 95.02 33.70
CA THR A 375 6.78 95.21 32.81
C THR A 375 7.31 95.52 31.40
N ASN A 376 7.20 94.58 30.46
CA ASN A 376 7.08 94.93 29.06
C ASN A 376 5.80 94.29 28.54
N ALA A 377 4.74 95.09 28.69
CA ALA A 377 3.47 94.90 28.05
C ALA A 377 3.61 95.20 26.55
N SER A 378 3.59 94.14 25.75
CA SER A 378 3.06 94.10 24.38
C SER A 378 2.72 92.63 24.12
N GLY A 379 1.51 92.14 24.32
CA GLY A 379 0.24 92.80 24.07
C GLY A 379 -0.08 92.70 22.59
N SER A 380 -0.89 91.69 22.24
CA SER A 380 -1.67 91.56 21.01
C SER A 380 -1.00 90.88 19.80
N CYS A 381 -1.35 89.61 19.55
CA CYS A 381 -2.40 89.27 18.59
C CYS A 381 -2.45 87.76 18.34
N CYS A 382 -3.63 87.19 18.55
CA CYS A 382 -4.02 85.84 18.23
C CYS A 382 -3.84 85.54 16.73
N GLY A 383 -3.13 84.46 16.40
CA GLY A 383 -3.24 83.78 15.10
C GLY A 383 -4.18 82.57 15.26
N PRO A 384 -5.26 82.44 14.47
CA PRO A 384 -6.26 81.40 14.65
C PRO A 384 -5.81 80.05 14.10
N CYS A 385 -6.30 79.02 14.80
CA CYS A 385 -6.30 77.60 14.45
C CYS A 385 -6.58 77.33 12.96
N GLY A 386 -5.66 76.62 12.32
CA GLY A 386 -5.85 76.09 10.97
C GLY A 386 -4.97 74.88 10.73
N SER A 387 -5.49 73.66 10.98
CA SER A 387 -4.97 72.38 10.48
C SER A 387 -5.98 71.28 10.84
N SER A 388 -7.02 71.09 10.02
CA SER A 388 -7.06 70.08 8.96
C SER A 388 -7.41 68.69 9.49
N LYS A 389 -8.69 68.35 9.32
CA LYS A 389 -9.22 66.99 9.36
C LYS A 389 -8.43 66.12 8.37
N ARG A 390 -7.76 65.08 8.86
CA ARG A 390 -7.48 63.86 8.09
C ARG A 390 -8.08 62.69 8.85
N CYS A 391 -9.35 62.44 8.60
CA CYS A 391 -9.86 61.07 8.62
C CYS A 391 -9.47 60.47 7.27
N CYS A 392 -8.56 59.50 7.29
CA CYS A 392 -8.55 58.43 6.31
C CYS A 392 -9.03 57.17 7.03
#